data_AF-A0A942JGZ3-F1
#
_entry.id   AF-A0A942JGZ3-F1
#
_cell.length_a   1.000
_cell.length_b   1.000
_cell.length_c   1.000
_cell.angle_alpha   90.00
_cell.angle_beta   90.00
_cell.angle_gamma   90.00
#
_symmetry.space_group_name_H-M   'P 1'
#
loop_
_entity.id
_entity.type
_entity.pdbx_description
1 polymer ?
#
loop_
_entity_poly.entity_id
_entity_poly.type
_entity_poly.pdbx_seq_one_letter_code
_entity_poly.pdbx_strand_id
1 'polypeptide(L)' 'MGDVRTPKGKLVGKLDEPINTLQIKDGDKTTLIEIPAEGLNIRFVSGIGSVEDVCISE' A
#
# COMPACT_ATOMS: atom_id res chain seq x y z
N MET A 1 5.74 11.11 -5.17
CA MET A 1 4.68 10.11 -4.95
C MET A 1 4.97 8.88 -5.78
N GLY A 2 5.31 7.77 -5.13
CA GLY A 2 5.57 6.48 -5.77
C GLY A 2 4.31 5.61 -5.82
N ASP A 3 4.13 4.84 -6.89
CA ASP A 3 3.06 3.83 -6.95
C ASP A 3 3.47 2.61 -6.12
N VAL A 4 2.61 2.18 -5.19
CA VAL A 4 2.77 0.92 -4.46
C VAL A 4 1.91 -0.13 -5.13
N ARG A 5 2.54 -1.19 -5.64
CA ARG A 5 1.89 -2.26 -6.41
C ARG A 5 2.17 -3.63 -5.83
N THR A 6 1.21 -4.54 -5.98
CA THR A 6 1.46 -5.96 -5.69
C THR A 6 2.45 -6.56 -6.71
N PRO A 7 3.07 -7.72 -6.42
CA PRO A 7 3.94 -8.40 -7.39
C PRO A 7 3.27 -8.71 -8.73
N LYS A 8 1.93 -8.80 -8.76
CA LYS A 8 1.14 -8.98 -9.98
C LYS A 8 0.74 -7.67 -10.67
N GLY A 9 1.27 -6.53 -10.20
CA GLY A 9 1.10 -5.21 -10.82
C GLY A 9 -0.16 -4.45 -10.40
N LYS A 10 -0.99 -5.01 -9.49
CA LYS A 10 -2.20 -4.33 -8.99
C LYS A 10 -1.81 -3.12 -8.14
N LEU A 11 -2.40 -1.95 -8.40
CA LEU A 11 -2.19 -0.76 -7.60
C LEU A 11 -2.85 -0.93 -6.22
N VAL A 12 -2.04 -0.76 -5.17
CA VAL A 12 -2.47 -0.74 -3.76
C VAL A 12 -2.77 0.70 -3.36
N GLY A 13 -1.87 1.61 -3.68
CA GLY A 13 -1.95 3.00 -3.27
C GLY A 13 -0.76 3.80 -3.75
N LYS A 14 -0.62 5.02 -3.23
CA LYS A 14 0.49 5.92 -3.53
C LYS A 14 1.26 6.24 -2.25
N LEU A 15 2.57 6.06 -2.30
CA LEU A 15 3.48 6.46 -1.25
C LEU A 15 3.74 7.96 -1.36
N ASP A 16 3.46 8.69 -0.29
CA ASP A 16 3.81 10.09 -0.09
C ASP A 16 5.04 10.16 0.81
N GLU A 17 6.24 10.10 0.20
CA GLU A 17 7.54 10.06 0.88
C GLU A 17 7.78 11.24 1.84
N PRO A 18 7.44 12.51 1.51
CA PRO A 18 7.60 13.65 2.43
C PRO A 18 6.95 13.49 3.81
N ILE A 19 5.84 12.75 3.88
CA ILE A 19 5.07 12.54 5.12
C ILE A 19 5.04 11.07 5.53
N ASN A 20 5.80 10.22 4.84
CA ASN A 20 5.85 8.77 5.01
C ASN A 20 4.46 8.12 5.18
N THR A 21 3.53 8.43 4.26
CA THR A 21 2.18 7.84 4.29
C THR A 21 1.85 7.08 3.02
N LEU A 22 1.16 5.95 3.18
CA LEU A 22 0.48 5.27 2.08
C LEU A 22 -0.94 5.81 1.95
N GLN A 23 -1.25 6.34 0.76
CA GLN A 23 -2.58 6.78 0.40
C GLN A 23 -3.31 5.71 -0.40
N ILE A 24 -4.45 5.26 0.11
CA ILE A 24 -5.33 4.31 -0.57
C ILE A 24 -6.61 5.04 -0.93
N LYS A 25 -6.96 5.06 -2.22
CA LYS A 25 -8.18 5.69 -2.71
C LYS A 25 -9.21 4.63 -3.08
N ASP A 26 -10.39 4.74 -2.49
CA ASP A 26 -11.55 3.90 -2.78
C ASP A 26 -12.76 4.80 -3.07
N GLY A 27 -13.04 5.01 -4.35
CA GLY A 27 -14.06 5.96 -4.79
C GLY A 27 -13.77 7.40 -4.34
N ASP A 28 -14.64 7.95 -3.51
CA ASP A 28 -14.54 9.28 -2.91
C ASP A 28 -13.78 9.28 -1.56
N LYS A 29 -13.48 8.10 -1.01
CA LYS A 29 -12.76 7.95 0.25
C LYS A 29 -11.26 7.84 -0.01
N THR A 30 -10.50 8.55 0.81
CA THR A 30 -9.04 8.42 0.86
C THR A 30 -8.66 7.99 2.28
N THR A 31 -8.01 6.84 2.38
CA THR A 31 -7.41 6.34 3.62
C THR A 31 -5.93 6.66 3.60
N LEU A 32 -5.43 7.25 4.69
CA LEU A 32 -4.02 7.51 4.91
C LEU A 32 -3.51 6.53 5.97
N ILE A 33 -2.41 5.85 5.66
CA ILE A 33 -1.72 4.94 6.58
C ILE A 33 -0.34 5.52 6.82
N GLU A 34 -0.06 5.92 8.06
CA GLU A 34 1.28 6.31 8.48
C GLU A 34 2.20 5.08 8.48
N ILE A 35 3.36 5.20 7.85
CA ILE A 35 4.33 4.12 7.75
C ILE A 35 5.31 4.26 8.93
N PRO A 36 5.44 3.23 9.78
CA PRO A 36 6.44 3.21 10.84
C PRO A 36 7.86 3.30 10.29
N ALA A 37 8.82 3.72 11.11
CA ALA A 37 10.23 3.83 10.71
C ALA A 37 10.82 2.46 10.30
N GLU A 38 10.34 1.37 10.88
CA GLU A 38 10.69 0.00 10.52
C GLU A 38 10.04 -0.50 9.20
N GLY A 39 9.23 0.33 8.56
CA GLY A 39 8.48 0.01 7.35
C GLY A 39 7.10 -0.59 7.63
N LEU A 40 6.38 -0.86 6.54
CA LEU A 40 5.01 -1.38 6.56
C LEU A 40 4.91 -2.62 5.66
N ASN A 41 4.49 -3.74 6.24
CA ASN A 41 4.15 -4.95 5.50
C ASN A 41 2.63 -5.06 5.36
N ILE A 42 2.15 -5.18 4.12
CA ILE A 42 0.72 -5.30 3.82
C ILE A 42 0.48 -6.62 3.12
N ARG A 43 -0.42 -7.43 3.70
CA ARG A 43 -0.87 -8.68 3.14
C ARG A 43 -2.29 -8.55 2.62
N PHE A 44 -2.49 -8.96 1.37
CA PHE A 44 -3.77 -8.94 0.68
C PHE A 44 -4.25 -10.36 0.50
N VAL A 45 -5.52 -10.60 0.80
CA VAL A 45 -6.20 -11.84 0.42
C VAL A 45 -7.26 -11.46 -0.61
N SER A 46 -7.09 -11.95 -1.83
CA SER A 46 -8.11 -11.80 -2.87
C SER A 46 -9.38 -12.58 -2.48
N GLY A 47 -10.54 -12.19 -3.01
CA GLY A 47 -11.80 -12.91 -2.77
C GLY A 47 -11.80 -14.37 -3.23
N ILE A 48 -10.82 -14.76 -4.06
CA ILE A 48 -10.59 -16.14 -4.52
C ILE A 48 -9.51 -16.87 -3.68
N GLY A 49 -9.07 -16.29 -2.57
CA GLY A 49 -8.14 -16.92 -1.61
C GLY A 49 -6.65 -16.81 -1.96
N SER A 50 -6.27 -16.16 -3.06
CA SER A 50 -4.85 -15.89 -3.34
C SER A 50 -4.31 -14.82 -2.40
N VAL A 51 -3.13 -15.07 -1.83
CA VAL A 51 -2.41 -14.14 -0.94
C VAL A 51 -1.31 -13.42 -1.72
N GLU A 52 -1.20 -12.12 -1.53
CA GLU A 52 -0.10 -11.29 -2.04
C GLU A 52 0.42 -10.40 -0.93
N ASP A 53 1.73 -10.17 -0.90
CA ASP A 53 2.39 -9.33 0.10
C ASP A 53 3.10 -8.16 -0.58
N VAL A 54 3.08 -7.00 0.06
CA VAL A 54 3.84 -5.81 -0.33
C VAL A 54 4.58 -5.30 0.90
N CYS A 55 5.89 -5.13 0.75
CA CYS A 55 6.74 -4.49 1.74
C CYS A 55 7.02 -3.06 1.29
N ILE A 56 6.82 -2.10 2.18
CA ILE A 56 7.20 -0.71 2.02
C ILE A 56 8.25 -0.42 3.08
N SER A 57 9.50 -0.23 2.66
CA SER A 57 10.62 0.19 3.50
C SER A 57 11.14 1.53 3.00
N GLU A 58 11.78 2.29 3.90
CA GLU A 58 12.61 3.44 3.50
C GLU A 58 13.76 3.03 2.57
#